data_AF-A0A3A0VTY9-F1
#
_entry.id   AF-A0A3A0VTY9-F1
#
_cell.length_a   1.000
_cell.length_b   1.000
_cell.length_c   1.000
_cell.angle_alpha   90.00
_cell.angle_beta   90.00
_cell.angle_gamma   90.00
#
_symmetry.space_group_name_H-M   'P 1'
#
loop_
_entity.id
_entity.type
_entity.pdbx_description
1 polymer ?
#
loop_
_entity_poly.entity_id
_entity_poly.type
_entity_poly.pdbx_seq_one_letter_code
_entity_poly.pdbx_strand_id
1 'polypeptide(L)' 'MSGIWIVFAITVLIAVYSGITFITNLNSNQKAKGSAKANNNIYGIVFLVFLIIALIELFVFIV' A
#
# COMPACT_ATOMS: atom_id res chain seq x y z
N MET A 1 8.30 8.71 -22.95
CA MET A 1 6.97 9.09 -22.41
C MET A 1 6.05 7.88 -22.18
N SER A 2 5.84 6.97 -23.15
CA SER A 2 4.89 5.83 -23.00
C SER A 2 5.25 4.81 -21.88
N GLY A 3 6.51 4.38 -21.75
CA GLY A 3 6.89 3.39 -20.73
C GLY A 3 6.76 3.85 -19.28
N ILE A 4 6.81 5.16 -19.05
CA ILE A 4 6.77 5.77 -17.71
C ILE A 4 5.36 5.73 -17.10
N TRP A 5 4.35 6.02 -17.91
CA TRP A 5 2.94 5.92 -17.51
C TRP A 5 2.54 4.49 -17.16
N ILE A 6 3.14 3.50 -17.83
CA ILE A 6 2.95 2.08 -17.55
C ILE A 6 3.54 1.71 -16.17
N VAL A 7 4.76 2.18 -15.87
CA VAL A 7 5.39 1.93 -14.56
C VAL A 7 4.54 2.55 -13.45
N PHE A 8 4.14 3.82 -13.60
CA PHE A 8 3.27 4.49 -12.63
C PHE A 8 1.94 3.75 -12.41
N ALA A 9 1.27 3.30 -13.48
CA ALA A 9 0.04 2.53 -13.36
C ALA A 9 0.22 1.21 -12.59
N ILE A 10 1.35 0.52 -12.80
CA ILE A 10 1.70 -0.70 -12.06
C ILE A 10 1.96 -0.39 -10.59
N THR A 11 2.69 0.68 -10.26
CA THR A 11 2.96 1.09 -8.88
C THR A 11 1.67 1.39 -8.12
N VAL A 12 0.74 2.11 -8.76
CA VAL A 12 -0.57 2.42 -8.19
C VAL A 12 -1.40 1.14 -7.97
N LEU A 13 -1.40 0.20 -8.93
CA LEU A 13 -2.08 -1.10 -8.78
C LEU A 13 -1.56 -1.89 -7.58
N ILE A 14 -0.23 -1.93 -7.38
CA ILE A 14 0.38 -2.63 -6.25
C ILE A 14 0.04 -1.94 -4.92
N ALA A 15 0.09 -0.61 -4.89
CA ALA A 15 -0.28 0.17 -3.70
C ALA A 15 -1.75 -0.06 -3.30
N VAL A 16 -2.67 -0.07 -4.26
CA VAL A 16 -4.09 -0.34 -4.03
C VAL A 16 -4.32 -1.77 -3.55
N TYR A 17 -3.72 -2.78 -4.20
CA TYR A 17 -3.84 -4.17 -3.77
C TYR A 17 -3.28 -4.41 -2.37
N SER A 18 -2.09 -3.86 -2.09
CA SER A 18 -1.47 -3.94 -0.76
C SER A 18 -2.32 -3.21 0.29
N GLY A 19 -2.90 -2.06 -0.06
CA GLY A 19 -3.76 -1.28 0.82
C GLY A 19 -5.06 -1.99 1.16
N ILE A 20 -5.75 -2.55 0.16
CA ILE A 20 -6.96 -3.33 0.36
C ILE A 20 -6.65 -4.57 1.18
N THR A 21 -5.55 -5.27 0.90
CA THR A 21 -5.13 -6.46 1.66
C THR A 21 -4.79 -6.12 3.11
N PHE A 22 -4.14 -4.98 3.35
CA PHE A 22 -3.83 -4.47 4.67
C PHE A 22 -5.10 -4.10 5.45
N ILE A 23 -6.01 -3.31 4.86
CA ILE A 23 -7.29 -2.93 5.48
C ILE A 23 -8.18 -4.16 5.72
N THR A 24 -8.23 -5.10 4.78
CA THR A 24 -9.01 -6.34 4.91
C THR A 24 -8.46 -7.22 6.04
N ASN A 25 -7.13 -7.34 6.17
CA ASN A 25 -6.50 -8.05 7.29
C ASN A 25 -6.66 -7.31 8.62
N LEU A 26 -6.70 -5.98 8.61
CA LEU A 26 -7.00 -5.15 9.79
C LEU A 26 -8.43 -5.36 10.26
N ASN A 27 -9.39 -5.37 9.34
CA ASN A 27 -10.80 -5.54 9.62
C ASN A 27 -11.13 -6.98 10.08
N SER A 28 -10.46 -8.00 9.52
CA SER A 28 -10.59 -9.38 9.98
C SER A 28 -9.95 -9.60 11.37
N ASN A 29 -8.83 -8.93 11.67
CA ASN A 29 -8.23 -8.92 13.00
C ASN A 29 -9.07 -8.14 14.03
N GLN A 30 -9.78 -7.08 13.64
CA GLN A 30 -10.67 -6.35 14.55
C GLN A 30 -11.88 -7.18 15.00
N LYS A 31 -12.36 -8.13 14.19
CA LYS A 31 -13.40 -9.09 14.61
C LYS A 31 -12.88 -10.14 15.60
N ALA A 32 -11.57 -10.37 15.66
CA ALA A 32 -10.90 -11.23 16.64
C ALA A 32 -10.48 -10.44 17.89
N LYS A 33 -11.48 -10.12 18.71
CA LYS A 33 -11.43 -9.62 20.10
C LYS A 33 -10.07 -9.75 20.82
N GLY A 34 -9.48 -8.60 21.21
CA GLY A 34 -8.98 -8.40 22.58
C GLY A 34 -7.55 -8.79 22.98
N SER A 35 -6.71 -9.47 22.20
CA SER A 35 -5.36 -9.84 22.71
C SER A 35 -4.33 -10.23 21.65
N ALA A 36 -4.05 -9.37 20.67
CA ALA A 36 -2.94 -9.59 19.74
C ALA A 36 -2.26 -8.27 19.34
N LYS A 37 -1.85 -7.50 20.34
CA LYS A 37 -0.84 -6.45 20.18
C LYS A 37 0.49 -7.15 19.92
N ALA A 38 0.99 -7.19 18.67
CA ALA A 38 2.43 -6.97 18.35
C ALA A 38 2.92 -7.37 16.94
N ASN A 39 2.26 -8.18 16.10
CA ASN A 39 3.00 -8.81 14.98
C ASN A 39 2.35 -8.78 13.57
N ASN A 40 1.48 -7.81 13.30
CA ASN A 40 0.78 -7.62 12.02
C ASN A 40 1.26 -6.36 11.26
N ASN A 41 2.39 -5.79 11.68
CA ASN A 41 2.93 -4.52 11.18
C ASN A 41 3.51 -4.59 9.75
N ILE A 42 3.79 -5.80 9.23
CA ILE A 42 4.50 -5.97 7.96
C ILE A 42 3.66 -5.48 6.77
N TYR A 43 2.36 -5.82 6.70
CA TYR A 43 1.50 -5.38 5.61
C TYR A 43 1.23 -3.87 5.62
N GLY A 44 1.24 -3.25 6.81
CA GLY A 44 1.11 -1.80 6.96
C GLY A 44 2.36 -1.07 6.51
N ILE A 45 3.53 -1.59 6.86
CA ILE A 45 4.83 -1.10 6.39
C ILE A 45 4.92 -1.22 4.86
N VAL A 46 4.53 -2.37 4.28
CA VAL A 46 4.55 -2.57 2.82
C VAL A 46 3.61 -1.59 2.12
N PHE A 47 2.39 -1.39 2.64
CA PHE A 47 1.48 -0.39 2.09
C PHE A 47 2.05 1.03 2.18
N LEU A 48 2.63 1.41 3.32
CA LEU A 48 3.22 2.74 3.52
C LEU A 48 4.39 3.00 2.56
N VAL A 49 5.25 2.00 2.36
CA VAL A 49 6.38 2.09 1.42
C VAL A 49 5.88 2.28 -0.02
N PHE A 50 4.92 1.48 -0.48
CA PHE A 50 4.35 1.62 -1.83
C PHE A 50 3.57 2.94 -2.01
N LEU A 51 2.91 3.44 -0.96
CA LEU A 51 2.24 4.73 -0.98
C LEU A 51 3.23 5.90 -1.13
N ILE A 52 4.34 5.87 -0.37
CA ILE A 52 5.40 6.90 -0.47
C ILE A 52 6.03 6.87 -1.85
N ILE A 53 6.33 5.68 -2.39
CA ILE A 53 6.88 5.53 -3.74
C ILE A 53 5.91 6.09 -4.79
N ALA A 54 4.62 5.79 -4.69
CA ALA A 54 3.61 6.31 -5.61
C ALA A 54 3.48 7.85 -5.55
N LEU A 55 3.61 8.46 -4.36
CA LEU A 55 3.62 9.92 -4.20
C LEU A 55 4.88 10.57 -4.78
N ILE A 56 6.04 9.93 -4.59
CA ILE A 56 7.31 10.39 -5.20
C ILE A 56 7.21 10.31 -6.72
N GLU A 57 6.73 9.18 -7.26
CA GLU A 57 6.50 9.03 -8.70
C GLU A 57 5.53 10.09 -9.22
N LEU A 58 4.40 10.32 -8.53
CA LEU A 58 3.44 11.37 -8.92
C LEU A 58 4.12 12.75 -8.99
N PHE A 59 4.91 13.12 -7.97
CA PHE A 59 5.57 14.42 -7.94
C PHE A 59 6.65 14.56 -9.02
N VAL A 60 7.43 13.50 -9.25
CA VAL A 60 8.48 13.46 -10.27
C VAL A 60 7.91 13.46 -11.70
N PHE A 61 6.70 12.91 -11.91
CA PHE A 61 6.07 12.87 -13.23
C PHE A 61 5.15 14.06 -13.52
N ILE A 62 4.67 14.77 -12.50
CA ILE A 62 3.81 15.95 -12.68
C ILE A 62 4.61 17.27 -12.77
N VAL A 63 5.85 17.30 -12.24
CA VAL A 63 6.83 18.40 -12.36
C VAL A 63 7.69 18.22 -13.60
#